data_AF-A0AAI8BAU6-F1
#
_entry.id   AF-A0AAI8BAU6-F1
#
_cell.length_a   1.000
_cell.length_b   1.000
_cell.length_c   1.000
_cell.angle_alpha   90.00
_cell.angle_beta   90.00
_cell.angle_gamma   90.00
#
_symmetry.space_group_name_H-M   'P 1'
#
loop_
_entity.id
_entity.type
_entity.pdbx_description
1 polymer ?
#
loop_
_entity_poly.entity_id
_entity_poly.type
_entity_poly.pdbx_seq_one_letter_code
_entity_poly.pdbx_strand_id
1 'polypeptide(L)'
;MPVAYFRSLAGKDRNLDANRHLGFSLAFVAGAANAGGFLAVKQYTSHMSGIVSAIADQAALGNIVLVFAGVASLASFLLGAASSAVLVNWGRRKRLHSRYAFPLLLEAFLLLCFGLLGSHLALWRAFFVPVTVVLLCFIMGLQNAIITKLSNAEIRTTHMTGIVTDLGIELGKLFYWNSTQAGPGEPDVYANRQKLRVLGAMLAMFFAGGLAGALGFKHVGYSVTIPLAGLLVVLAGVPMLDDLREWASRPGDGRAR
;
A
#
# COMPACT_ATOMS: atom_id res chain seq x y z
N MET A 1 6.39 2.80 -25.86
CA MET A 1 6.95 1.47 -25.60
C MET A 1 6.67 1.06 -24.16
N PRO A 2 5.99 -0.08 -23.90
CA PRO A 2 5.52 -0.48 -22.55
C PRO A 2 6.65 -0.58 -21.52
N VAL A 3 7.83 -1.05 -21.94
CA VAL A 3 9.00 -1.23 -21.07
C VAL A 3 9.52 0.10 -20.50
N ALA A 4 9.55 1.18 -21.29
CA ALA A 4 9.99 2.49 -20.83
C ALA A 4 9.03 3.09 -19.78
N TYR A 5 7.74 2.77 -19.86
CA TYR A 5 6.72 3.19 -18.92
C TYR A 5 6.83 2.46 -17.58
N PHE A 6 7.04 1.13 -17.58
CA PHE A 6 7.29 0.38 -16.34
C PHE A 6 8.64 0.73 -15.69
N ARG A 7 9.65 1.09 -16.50
CA ARG A 7 10.94 1.57 -16.00
C ARG A 7 10.80 2.90 -15.25
N SER A 8 9.98 3.82 -15.74
CA SER A 8 9.73 5.11 -15.07
C SER A 8 8.86 4.98 -13.81
N LEU A 9 8.02 3.94 -13.72
CA LEU A 9 7.15 3.67 -12.57
C LEU A 9 7.89 3.29 -11.28
N ALA A 10 9.10 2.72 -11.36
CA ALA A 10 9.84 2.25 -10.19
C ALA A 10 11.37 2.52 -10.19
N GLY A 11 11.90 3.21 -11.22
CA GLY A 11 13.31 3.59 -11.35
C GLY A 11 13.75 4.82 -10.52
N LYS A 12 15.00 5.27 -10.76
CA LYS A 12 15.71 6.34 -10.01
C LYS A 12 15.25 7.76 -10.38
N ASP A 13 15.08 8.04 -11.68
CA ASP A 13 14.59 9.31 -12.21
C ASP A 13 13.08 9.22 -12.46
N ARG A 14 12.30 9.85 -11.58
CA ARG A 14 10.84 9.72 -11.57
C ARG A 14 10.18 11.06 -11.78
N ASN A 15 9.16 11.08 -12.64
CA ASN A 15 8.28 12.22 -12.82
C ASN A 15 7.01 12.05 -11.97
N LEU A 16 6.33 13.14 -11.63
CA LEU A 16 5.12 13.17 -10.79
C LEU A 16 4.03 12.19 -11.28
N ASP A 17 3.89 12.03 -12.60
CA ASP A 17 2.88 11.14 -13.18
C ASP A 17 3.21 9.65 -12.98
N ALA A 18 4.49 9.27 -12.96
CA ALA A 18 4.89 7.91 -12.63
C ALA A 18 4.64 7.57 -11.15
N ASN A 19 4.77 8.55 -10.25
CA ASN A 19 4.37 8.39 -8.85
C ASN A 19 2.87 8.16 -8.71
N ARG A 20 2.07 8.91 -9.47
CA ARG A 20 0.61 8.77 -9.46
C ARG A 20 0.16 7.42 -9.99
N HIS A 21 0.68 6.98 -11.13
CA HIS A 21 0.28 5.70 -11.72
C HIS A 21 0.67 4.50 -10.83
N LEU A 22 1.84 4.55 -10.19
CA LEU A 22 2.20 3.54 -9.20
C LEU A 22 1.30 3.63 -7.96
N GLY A 23 1.02 4.85 -7.49
CA GLY A 23 0.07 5.11 -6.40
C GLY A 23 -1.32 4.53 -6.66
N PHE A 24 -1.87 4.72 -7.86
CA PHE A 24 -3.17 4.18 -8.28
C PHE A 24 -3.16 2.64 -8.31
N SER A 25 -2.09 2.05 -8.84
CA SER A 25 -1.95 0.59 -8.90
C SER A 25 -1.86 -0.01 -7.51
N LEU A 26 -1.10 0.62 -6.61
CA LEU A 26 -0.98 0.17 -5.22
C LEU A 26 -2.23 0.49 -4.40
N ALA A 27 -3.00 1.54 -4.72
CA ALA A 27 -4.31 1.78 -4.13
C ALA A 27 -5.28 0.64 -4.46
N PHE A 28 -5.27 0.17 -5.71
CA PHE A 28 -6.04 -0.99 -6.13
C PHE A 28 -5.63 -2.26 -5.37
N VAL A 29 -4.33 -2.57 -5.31
CA VAL A 29 -3.83 -3.74 -4.56
C VAL A 29 -4.20 -3.63 -3.08
N ALA A 30 -4.02 -2.46 -2.47
CA ALA A 30 -4.37 -2.20 -1.08
C ALA A 30 -5.87 -2.43 -0.81
N GLY A 31 -6.74 -1.92 -1.69
CA GLY A 31 -8.18 -2.15 -1.62
C GLY A 31 -8.52 -3.63 -1.71
N ALA A 32 -7.96 -4.33 -2.70
CA ALA A 32 -8.21 -5.74 -2.94
C ALA A 32 -7.74 -6.62 -1.77
N ALA A 33 -6.54 -6.38 -1.26
CA ALA A 33 -5.99 -7.11 -0.12
C ALA A 33 -6.76 -6.80 1.18
N ASN A 34 -7.21 -5.56 1.39
CA ASN A 34 -7.98 -5.20 2.58
C ASN A 34 -9.39 -5.81 2.58
N ALA A 35 -10.12 -5.72 1.46
CA ALA A 35 -11.47 -6.28 1.35
C ALA A 35 -11.47 -7.81 1.23
N GLY A 36 -10.55 -8.39 0.45
CA GLY A 36 -10.35 -9.84 0.37
C GLY A 36 -9.88 -10.41 1.71
N GLY A 37 -8.93 -9.74 2.36
CA GLY A 37 -8.46 -10.08 3.71
C GLY A 37 -9.59 -10.05 4.74
N PHE A 38 -10.45 -9.02 4.70
CA PHE A 38 -11.62 -8.95 5.58
C PHE A 38 -12.54 -10.17 5.43
N LEU A 39 -12.76 -10.69 4.22
CA LEU A 39 -13.57 -11.89 4.06
C LEU A 39 -12.95 -13.13 4.71
N ALA A 40 -11.61 -13.20 4.75
CA ALA A 40 -10.84 -14.26 5.39
C ALA A 40 -10.79 -14.14 6.92
N VAL A 41 -10.51 -12.94 7.46
CA VAL A 41 -10.20 -12.73 8.89
C VAL A 41 -11.23 -11.88 9.64
N LYS A 42 -12.28 -11.40 8.97
CA LYS A 42 -13.37 -10.57 9.52
C LYS A 42 -12.93 -9.25 10.16
N GLN A 43 -11.75 -8.77 9.80
CA GLN A 43 -11.20 -7.52 10.27
C GLN A 43 -10.41 -6.85 9.16
N TYR A 44 -10.50 -5.52 9.07
CA TYR A 44 -9.66 -4.74 8.17
C TYR A 44 -8.30 -4.49 8.82
N THR A 45 -7.23 -4.77 8.07
CA THR A 45 -5.86 -4.80 8.59
C THR A 45 -5.07 -3.53 8.29
N SER A 46 -5.65 -2.60 7.52
CA SER A 46 -5.05 -1.31 7.19
C SER A 46 -5.50 -0.14 8.10
N HIS A 47 -6.53 -0.32 8.93
CA HIS A 47 -7.10 0.75 9.76
C HIS A 47 -6.47 0.81 11.16
N MET A 48 -5.31 1.46 11.25
CA MET A 48 -4.56 1.55 12.52
C MET A 48 -5.28 2.38 13.59
N SER A 49 -6.01 3.44 13.22
CA SER A 49 -6.83 4.20 14.18
C SER A 49 -7.88 3.31 14.85
N GLY A 50 -8.57 2.48 14.07
CA GLY A 50 -9.55 1.52 14.59
C GLY A 50 -8.91 0.46 15.49
N ILE A 51 -7.73 -0.06 15.14
CA ILE A 51 -7.00 -1.02 15.98
C ILE A 51 -6.60 -0.37 17.31
N VAL A 52 -6.08 0.86 17.30
CA VAL A 52 -5.69 1.58 18.53
C VAL A 52 -6.90 1.85 19.43
N SER A 53 -8.01 2.31 18.86
CA SER A 53 -9.27 2.49 19.61
C SER A 53 -9.76 1.17 20.19
N ALA A 54 -9.75 0.09 19.40
CA ALA A 54 -10.16 -1.23 19.89
C ALA A 54 -9.26 -1.74 21.03
N ILE A 55 -7.95 -1.48 21.01
CA ILE A 55 -7.06 -1.81 22.14
C ILE A 55 -7.51 -1.09 23.41
N ALA A 56 -7.81 0.21 23.31
CA ALA A 56 -8.28 1.00 24.46
C ALA A 56 -9.63 0.51 24.99
N ASP A 57 -10.59 0.25 24.11
CA ASP A 57 -11.91 -0.27 24.48
C ASP A 57 -11.80 -1.63 25.18
N GLN A 58 -11.01 -2.55 24.63
CA GLN A 58 -10.84 -3.88 25.20
C GLN A 58 -10.06 -3.86 26.51
N ALA A 59 -9.12 -2.92 26.67
CA ALA A 59 -8.45 -2.70 27.95
C ALA A 59 -9.43 -2.19 29.01
N ALA A 60 -10.29 -1.24 28.65
CA ALA A 60 -11.33 -0.71 29.55
C ALA A 60 -12.35 -1.80 29.96
N LEU A 61 -12.69 -2.71 29.04
CA LEU A 61 -13.58 -3.85 29.29
C LEU A 61 -12.89 -5.04 29.98
N GLY A 62 -11.58 -4.97 30.24
CA GLY A 62 -10.83 -6.05 30.89
C GLY A 62 -10.54 -7.27 30.00
N ASN A 63 -10.75 -7.18 28.68
CA ASN A 63 -10.51 -8.27 27.75
C ASN A 63 -9.05 -8.31 27.28
N ILE A 64 -8.20 -8.88 28.13
CA ILE A 64 -6.74 -8.94 27.92
C ILE A 64 -6.35 -9.70 26.63
N VAL A 65 -7.12 -10.71 26.22
CA VAL A 65 -6.83 -11.49 25.01
C VAL A 65 -6.93 -10.61 23.76
N LEU A 66 -7.99 -9.82 23.65
CA LEU A 66 -8.17 -8.92 22.50
C LEU A 66 -7.21 -7.73 22.54
N VAL A 67 -6.80 -7.27 23.74
CA VAL A 67 -5.72 -6.28 23.89
C VAL A 67 -4.42 -6.80 23.28
N PHE A 68 -3.98 -8.02 23.64
CA PHE A 68 -2.77 -8.61 23.07
C PHE A 68 -2.89 -8.83 21.56
N ALA A 69 -4.05 -9.25 21.06
CA ALA A 69 -4.28 -9.39 19.62
C ALA A 69 -4.16 -8.05 18.88
N GLY A 70 -4.73 -6.97 19.43
CA GLY A 70 -4.60 -5.62 18.89
C GLY A 70 -3.16 -5.10 18.92
N VAL A 71 -2.47 -5.28 20.05
CA VAL A 71 -1.05 -4.89 20.19
C VAL A 71 -0.16 -5.66 19.21
N ALA A 72 -0.37 -6.97 19.05
CA ALA A 72 0.35 -7.77 18.08
C ALA A 72 0.11 -7.29 16.65
N SER A 73 -1.14 -6.94 16.31
CA SER A 73 -1.49 -6.38 15.00
C SER A 73 -0.80 -5.05 14.72
N LEU A 74 -0.82 -4.14 15.71
CA LEU A 74 -0.15 -2.83 15.62
C LEU A 74 1.38 -2.98 15.51
N ALA A 75 1.98 -3.82 16.35
CA ALA A 75 3.41 -4.11 16.31
C ALA A 75 3.82 -4.72 14.97
N SER A 76 3.02 -5.64 14.42
CA SER A 76 3.26 -6.24 13.11
C SER A 76 3.25 -5.21 11.98
N PHE A 77 2.28 -4.29 11.99
CA PHE A 77 2.23 -3.19 11.03
C PHE A 77 3.46 -2.29 11.14
N LEU A 78 3.87 -1.94 12.36
CA LEU A 78 5.08 -1.14 12.60
C LEU A 78 6.34 -1.85 12.09
N LEU A 79 6.46 -3.16 12.33
CA LEU A 79 7.57 -3.96 11.82
C LEU A 79 7.56 -4.06 10.29
N GLY A 80 6.40 -4.17 9.66
CA GLY A 80 6.27 -4.12 8.20
C GLY A 80 6.77 -2.79 7.63
N ALA A 81 6.34 -1.67 8.22
CA ALA A 81 6.77 -0.34 7.84
C ALA A 81 8.27 -0.11 8.05
N ALA A 82 8.81 -0.57 9.19
CA ALA A 82 10.24 -0.52 9.49
C ALA A 82 11.05 -1.36 8.49
N SER A 83 10.60 -2.58 8.17
CA SER A 83 11.24 -3.46 7.19
C SER A 83 11.32 -2.82 5.81
N SER A 84 10.22 -2.21 5.36
CA SER A 84 10.18 -1.44 4.12
C SER A 84 11.19 -0.29 4.12
N ALA A 85 11.25 0.48 5.22
CA ALA A 85 12.20 1.57 5.35
C ALA A 85 13.66 1.10 5.30
N VAL A 86 13.99 -0.02 5.98
CA VAL A 86 15.31 -0.64 5.94
C VAL A 86 15.68 -1.06 4.51
N LEU A 87 14.80 -1.78 3.82
CA LEU A 87 15.02 -2.25 2.44
C LEU A 87 15.24 -1.08 1.47
N VAL A 88 14.41 -0.05 1.55
CA VAL A 88 14.53 1.15 0.69
C VAL A 88 15.83 1.90 0.97
N ASN A 89 16.21 2.08 2.23
CA ASN A 89 17.44 2.77 2.60
C ASN A 89 18.69 1.96 2.21
N TRP A 90 18.64 0.63 2.34
CA TRP A 90 19.70 -0.27 1.90
C TRP A 90 19.89 -0.19 0.38
N GLY A 91 18.80 -0.28 -0.40
CA GLY A 91 18.86 -0.13 -1.86
C GLY A 91 19.37 1.24 -2.29
N ARG A 92 18.99 2.31 -1.55
CA ARG A 92 19.51 3.67 -1.77
C ARG A 92 21.01 3.75 -1.51
N ARG A 93 21.54 3.17 -0.42
CA ARG A 93 22.98 3.14 -0.13
C ARG A 93 23.78 2.40 -1.19
N LYS A 94 23.22 1.32 -1.74
CA LYS A 94 23.83 0.54 -2.83
C LYS A 94 23.64 1.17 -4.22
N ARG A 95 22.98 2.34 -4.31
CA ARG A 95 22.68 3.07 -5.56
C ARG A 95 21.94 2.22 -6.62
N LEU A 96 21.12 1.28 -6.16
CA LEU A 96 20.34 0.38 -7.03
C LEU A 96 19.19 1.12 -7.71
N HIS A 97 18.87 0.79 -8.96
CA HIS A 97 17.66 1.26 -9.62
C HIS A 97 16.41 0.63 -9.02
N SER A 98 16.51 -0.60 -8.49
CA SER A 98 15.45 -1.38 -7.85
C SER A 98 15.19 -1.03 -6.39
N ARG A 99 15.62 0.14 -5.89
CA ARG A 99 15.50 0.51 -4.46
C ARG A 99 14.08 0.41 -3.88
N TYR A 100 13.04 0.52 -4.72
CA TYR A 100 11.63 0.35 -4.33
C TYR A 100 11.02 -0.98 -4.78
N ALA A 101 11.72 -1.78 -5.58
CA ALA A 101 11.25 -3.07 -6.06
C ALA A 101 11.37 -4.16 -4.99
N PHE A 102 12.41 -4.14 -4.14
CA PHE A 102 12.57 -5.16 -3.08
C PHE A 102 11.38 -5.24 -2.13
N PRO A 103 10.87 -4.12 -1.58
CA PRO A 103 9.67 -4.19 -0.76
C PRO A 103 8.45 -4.71 -1.53
N LEU A 104 8.24 -4.30 -2.79
CA LEU A 104 7.10 -4.77 -3.59
C LEU A 104 7.15 -6.29 -3.86
N LEU A 105 8.34 -6.84 -4.07
CA LEU A 105 8.53 -8.28 -4.23
C LEU A 105 8.33 -9.03 -2.91
N LEU A 106 8.76 -8.44 -1.80
CA LEU A 106 8.47 -8.99 -0.47
C LEU A 106 6.96 -8.98 -0.20
N GLU A 107 6.26 -7.91 -0.57
CA GLU A 107 4.80 -7.82 -0.49
C GLU A 107 4.13 -8.92 -1.32
N ALA A 108 4.55 -9.10 -2.57
CA ALA A 108 4.03 -10.14 -3.45
C ALA A 108 4.26 -11.55 -2.89
N PHE A 109 5.46 -11.83 -2.38
CA PHE A 109 5.79 -13.09 -1.75
C PHE A 109 4.91 -13.34 -0.51
N LEU A 110 4.76 -12.35 0.37
CA LEU A 110 3.95 -12.49 1.58
C LEU A 110 2.46 -12.65 1.27
N LEU A 111 1.95 -12.03 0.20
CA LEU A 111 0.58 -12.27 -0.28
C LEU A 111 0.38 -13.71 -0.78
N LEU A 112 1.37 -14.27 -1.47
CA LEU A 112 1.33 -15.69 -1.86
C LEU A 112 1.37 -16.61 -0.64
N CYS A 113 2.24 -16.32 0.34
CA CYS A 113 2.27 -17.04 1.61
C CYS A 113 0.92 -16.97 2.34
N PHE A 114 0.28 -15.79 2.37
CA PHE A 114 -1.07 -15.65 2.92
C PHE A 114 -2.09 -16.52 2.17
N GLY A 115 -2.04 -16.55 0.84
CA GLY A 115 -2.92 -17.40 0.03
C GLY A 115 -2.72 -18.90 0.29
N LEU A 116 -1.46 -19.35 0.35
CA LEU A 116 -1.09 -20.73 0.63
C LEU A 116 -1.53 -21.15 2.05
N LEU A 117 -1.17 -20.35 3.06
CA LEU A 117 -1.59 -20.57 4.44
C LEU A 117 -3.13 -20.64 4.55
N GLY A 118 -3.83 -19.71 3.88
CA GLY A 118 -5.28 -19.70 3.71
C GLY A 118 -5.87 -21.00 3.20
N SER A 119 -5.33 -21.50 2.09
CA SER A 119 -5.83 -22.71 1.44
C SER A 119 -5.59 -23.98 2.26
N HIS A 120 -4.48 -24.06 3.03
CA HIS A 120 -4.09 -25.28 3.74
C HIS A 120 -4.51 -25.33 5.21
N LEU A 121 -4.62 -24.20 5.91
CA LEU A 121 -4.89 -24.14 7.35
C LEU A 121 -6.37 -23.82 7.68
N ALA A 122 -7.26 -23.77 6.69
CA ALA A 122 -8.70 -23.61 6.92
C ALA A 122 -9.31 -24.68 7.85
N LEU A 123 -8.62 -25.82 8.05
CA LEU A 123 -8.99 -26.88 9.00
C LEU A 123 -8.71 -26.54 10.47
N TRP A 124 -7.81 -25.59 10.80
CA TRP A 124 -7.41 -25.26 12.17
C TRP A 124 -7.80 -23.82 12.55
N ARG A 125 -9.10 -23.52 12.50
CA ARG A 125 -9.67 -22.16 12.61
C ARG A 125 -9.22 -21.35 13.84
N ALA A 126 -8.99 -21.98 14.99
CA ALA A 126 -8.71 -21.28 16.25
C ALA A 126 -7.34 -20.58 16.30
N PHE A 127 -6.30 -21.15 15.71
CA PHE A 127 -4.95 -20.56 15.66
C PHE A 127 -4.65 -19.82 14.35
N PHE A 128 -5.44 -20.11 13.31
CA PHE A 128 -5.21 -19.60 11.98
C PHE A 128 -5.55 -18.10 11.80
N VAL A 129 -6.63 -17.64 12.44
CA VAL A 129 -7.10 -16.24 12.32
C VAL A 129 -6.09 -15.24 12.90
N PRO A 130 -5.51 -15.45 14.11
CA PRO A 130 -4.52 -14.52 14.66
C PRO A 130 -3.26 -14.38 13.78
N VAL A 131 -2.73 -15.48 13.26
CA VAL A 131 -1.50 -15.47 12.43
C VAL A 131 -1.72 -14.74 11.11
N THR A 132 -2.86 -14.97 10.46
CA THR A 132 -3.19 -14.31 9.19
C THR A 132 -3.49 -12.82 9.35
N VAL A 133 -4.12 -12.40 10.45
CA VAL A 133 -4.27 -10.96 10.78
C VAL A 133 -2.91 -10.30 10.94
N VAL A 134 -2.01 -10.91 11.74
CA VAL A 134 -0.65 -10.40 11.94
C VAL A 134 0.11 -10.28 10.62
N LEU A 135 0.06 -11.31 9.77
CA LEU A 135 0.70 -11.29 8.45
C LEU A 135 0.13 -10.19 7.55
N LEU A 136 -1.20 -10.07 7.46
CA LEU A 136 -1.85 -9.02 6.67
C LEU A 136 -1.53 -7.62 7.20
N CYS A 137 -1.48 -7.41 8.52
CA CYS A 137 -1.03 -6.15 9.12
C CYS A 137 0.43 -5.83 8.75
N PHE A 138 1.31 -6.82 8.73
CA PHE A 138 2.70 -6.63 8.27
C PHE A 138 2.74 -6.18 6.80
N ILE A 139 2.01 -6.88 5.92
CA ILE A 139 1.91 -6.56 4.49
C ILE A 139 1.41 -5.12 4.29
N MET A 140 0.36 -4.73 5.02
CA MET A 140 -0.20 -3.37 4.95
C MET A 140 0.78 -2.30 5.46
N GLY A 141 1.52 -2.59 6.52
CA GLY A 141 2.57 -1.70 7.05
C GLY A 141 3.69 -1.50 6.05
N LEU A 142 4.15 -2.60 5.45
CA LEU A 142 5.15 -2.60 4.41
C LEU A 142 4.72 -1.77 3.20
N GLN A 143 3.53 -2.02 2.66
CA GLN A 143 3.00 -1.30 1.49
C GLN A 143 2.89 0.21 1.75
N ASN A 144 2.34 0.60 2.90
CA ASN A 144 2.19 2.00 3.27
C ASN A 144 3.53 2.75 3.37
N ALA A 145 4.56 2.10 3.91
CA ALA A 145 5.90 2.67 3.98
C ALA A 145 6.55 2.81 2.60
N ILE A 146 6.33 1.85 1.67
CA ILE A 146 6.87 1.92 0.31
C ILE A 146 6.37 3.19 -0.37
N ILE A 147 5.05 3.36 -0.44
CA ILE A 147 4.43 4.47 -1.18
C ILE A 147 4.81 5.80 -0.56
N THR A 148 4.85 5.89 0.77
CA THR A 148 5.27 7.10 1.47
C THR A 148 6.72 7.47 1.08
N LYS A 149 7.64 6.51 1.07
CA LYS A 149 9.05 6.75 0.71
C LYS A 149 9.28 6.97 -0.79
N LEU A 150 8.38 6.44 -1.61
CA LEU A 150 8.40 6.56 -3.07
C LEU A 150 7.89 7.93 -3.54
N SER A 151 6.80 8.39 -2.93
CA SER A 151 6.13 9.65 -3.26
C SER A 151 6.68 10.86 -2.49
N ASN A 152 7.76 10.70 -1.71
CA ASN A 152 8.24 11.73 -0.77
C ASN A 152 7.13 12.24 0.17
N ALA A 153 6.31 11.31 0.66
CA ALA A 153 5.15 11.52 1.52
C ALA A 153 3.95 12.25 0.89
N GLU A 154 3.95 12.46 -0.43
CA GLU A 154 2.83 13.09 -1.15
C GLU A 154 1.60 12.16 -1.27
N ILE A 155 1.79 10.84 -1.35
CA ILE A 155 0.72 9.86 -1.56
C ILE A 155 0.68 8.84 -0.42
N ARG A 156 -0.53 8.47 0.03
CA ARG A 156 -0.77 7.35 0.96
C ARG A 156 -2.00 6.55 0.50
N THR A 157 -1.84 5.26 0.18
CA THR A 157 -2.90 4.46 -0.47
C THR A 157 -4.00 3.99 0.46
N THR A 158 -3.72 3.72 1.73
CA THR A 158 -4.75 3.25 2.68
C THR A 158 -5.34 4.36 3.54
N HIS A 159 -4.90 5.61 3.35
CA HIS A 159 -5.35 6.76 4.14
C HIS A 159 -6.67 7.32 3.62
N MET A 160 -7.67 6.45 3.50
CA MET A 160 -8.95 6.78 2.87
C MET A 160 -9.68 7.89 3.61
N THR A 161 -9.59 7.94 4.95
CA THR A 161 -10.14 9.04 5.75
C THR A 161 -9.60 10.39 5.29
N GLY A 162 -8.28 10.55 5.19
CA GLY A 162 -7.71 11.81 4.72
C GLY A 162 -7.96 12.09 3.24
N ILE A 163 -7.98 11.06 2.38
CA ILE A 163 -8.33 11.24 0.95
C ILE A 163 -9.76 11.79 0.83
N VAL A 164 -10.72 11.23 1.56
CA VAL A 164 -12.13 11.67 1.54
C VAL A 164 -12.25 13.07 2.13
N THR A 165 -11.57 13.38 3.24
CA THR A 165 -11.55 14.72 3.83
C THR A 165 -11.00 15.76 2.85
N ASP A 166 -9.84 15.49 2.24
CA ASP A 166 -9.22 16.40 1.28
C ASP A 166 -10.07 16.58 0.03
N LEU A 167 -10.71 15.51 -0.45
CA LEU A 167 -11.66 15.58 -1.56
C LEU A 167 -12.85 16.47 -1.19
N GLY A 168 -13.40 16.31 0.01
CA GLY A 168 -14.48 17.15 0.55
C GLY A 168 -14.08 18.63 0.63
N ILE A 169 -12.86 18.93 1.08
CA ILE A 169 -12.33 20.31 1.13
C ILE A 169 -12.24 20.91 -0.27
N GLU A 170 -11.67 20.20 -1.24
CA GLU A 170 -11.51 20.71 -2.61
C GLU A 170 -12.85 20.83 -3.36
N LEU A 171 -13.80 19.92 -3.10
CA LEU A 171 -15.18 20.07 -3.57
C LEU A 171 -15.85 21.30 -2.94
N GLY A 172 -15.67 21.52 -1.64
CA GLY A 172 -16.16 22.70 -0.94
C GLY A 172 -15.66 24.00 -1.58
N LYS A 173 -14.36 24.07 -1.88
CA LYS A 173 -13.77 25.21 -2.62
C LYS A 173 -14.33 25.34 -4.04
N LEU A 174 -14.66 24.24 -4.71
CA LEU A 174 -15.16 24.24 -6.08
C LEU A 174 -16.56 24.85 -6.18
N PHE A 175 -17.38 24.62 -5.14
CA PHE A 175 -18.73 25.16 -5.03
C PHE A 175 -18.79 26.46 -4.21
N TYR A 176 -17.65 26.98 -3.75
CA TYR A 176 -17.59 28.24 -3.02
C TYR A 176 -17.89 29.41 -3.96
N TRP A 177 -18.86 30.24 -3.57
CA TRP A 177 -19.19 31.45 -4.30
C TRP A 177 -18.26 32.58 -3.85
N ASN A 178 -17.32 32.99 -4.70
CA ASN A 178 -16.52 34.19 -4.44
C ASN A 178 -17.42 35.43 -4.59
N SER A 179 -17.72 36.08 -3.47
CA SER A 179 -18.54 37.30 -3.44
C SER A 179 -17.73 38.50 -3.93
N THR A 180 -18.35 39.35 -4.76
CA THR A 180 -17.78 40.63 -5.22
C THR A 180 -17.66 41.69 -4.12
N GLN A 181 -18.19 41.44 -2.91
CA GLN A 181 -18.05 42.33 -1.74
C GLN A 181 -16.83 41.99 -0.85
N ALA A 182 -15.97 41.06 -1.27
CA ALA A 182 -14.73 40.77 -0.53
C ALA A 182 -13.88 42.04 -0.42
N GLY A 183 -13.37 42.31 0.78
CA GLY A 183 -12.58 43.51 1.04
C GLY A 183 -11.33 43.58 0.15
N PRO A 184 -10.81 44.78 -0.17
CA PRO A 184 -9.62 44.91 -0.99
C PRO A 184 -8.44 44.15 -0.35
N GLY A 185 -7.98 43.09 -1.03
CA GLY A 185 -6.87 42.24 -0.58
C GLY A 185 -7.26 40.82 -0.12
N GLU A 186 -8.55 40.49 -0.06
CA GLU A 186 -8.96 39.10 0.23
C GLU A 186 -8.74 38.20 -1.01
N PRO A 187 -8.00 37.09 -0.87
CA PRO A 187 -7.77 36.17 -1.98
C PRO A 187 -9.02 35.35 -2.29
N ASP A 188 -9.37 35.26 -3.57
CA ASP A 188 -10.40 34.35 -4.05
C ASP A 188 -10.10 32.89 -3.67
N VAL A 189 -11.16 32.16 -3.33
CA VAL A 189 -11.06 30.73 -3.06
C VAL A 189 -11.14 29.97 -4.38
N TYR A 190 -10.06 29.25 -4.70
CA TYR A 190 -9.99 28.39 -5.88
C TYR A 190 -9.77 26.92 -5.49
N ALA A 191 -10.53 26.03 -6.13
CA ALA A 191 -10.31 24.59 -6.02
C ALA A 191 -9.11 24.14 -6.86
N ASN A 192 -8.29 23.27 -6.27
CA ASN A 192 -7.24 22.58 -6.99
C ASN A 192 -7.83 21.36 -7.73
N ARG A 193 -8.22 21.58 -8.98
CA ARG A 193 -8.80 20.54 -9.86
C ARG A 193 -7.86 19.35 -10.10
N GLN A 194 -6.54 19.58 -10.08
CA GLN A 194 -5.57 18.50 -10.25
C GLN A 194 -5.54 17.60 -9.02
N LYS A 195 -5.48 18.20 -7.82
CA LYS A 195 -5.57 17.47 -6.54
C LYS A 195 -6.88 16.67 -6.47
N LEU A 196 -8.00 17.29 -6.84
CA LEU A 196 -9.32 16.63 -6.89
C LEU A 196 -9.31 15.38 -7.78
N ARG A 197 -8.75 15.46 -8.99
CA ARG A 197 -8.65 14.31 -9.90
C ARG A 197 -7.78 13.19 -9.33
N VAL A 198 -6.63 13.52 -8.75
CA VAL A 198 -5.71 12.52 -8.17
C VAL A 198 -6.34 11.82 -6.97
N LEU A 199 -6.95 12.57 -6.05
CA LEU A 199 -7.64 12.00 -4.89
C LEU A 199 -8.85 11.15 -5.29
N GLY A 200 -9.65 11.64 -6.23
CA GLY A 200 -10.79 10.90 -6.77
C GLY A 200 -10.35 9.59 -7.43
N ALA A 201 -9.27 9.61 -8.22
CA ALA A 201 -8.70 8.41 -8.84
C ALA A 201 -8.14 7.43 -7.81
N MET A 202 -7.45 7.90 -6.76
CA MET A 202 -6.99 7.04 -5.65
C MET A 202 -8.15 6.34 -4.95
N LEU A 203 -9.21 7.08 -4.63
CA LEU A 203 -10.41 6.55 -3.99
C LEU A 203 -11.12 5.53 -4.89
N ALA A 204 -11.29 5.86 -6.18
CA ALA A 204 -11.92 4.98 -7.15
C ALA A 204 -11.12 3.68 -7.36
N MET A 205 -9.79 3.77 -7.47
CA MET A 205 -8.93 2.59 -7.62
C MET A 205 -8.94 1.71 -6.37
N PHE A 206 -8.91 2.30 -5.17
CA PHE A 206 -9.05 1.52 -3.94
C PHE A 206 -10.41 0.82 -3.85
N PHE A 207 -11.49 1.51 -4.20
CA PHE A 207 -12.82 0.92 -4.23
C PHE A 207 -12.93 -0.21 -5.27
N ALA A 208 -12.47 0.02 -6.49
CA ALA A 208 -12.45 -0.98 -7.56
C ALA A 208 -11.60 -2.20 -7.16
N GLY A 209 -10.45 -1.97 -6.54
CA GLY A 209 -9.60 -2.99 -5.96
C GLY A 209 -10.35 -3.77 -4.88
N GLY A 210 -10.98 -3.09 -3.94
CA GLY A 210 -11.77 -3.71 -2.88
C GLY A 210 -12.90 -4.59 -3.41
N LEU A 211 -13.64 -4.10 -4.42
CA LEU A 211 -14.67 -4.88 -5.09
C LEU A 211 -14.09 -6.12 -5.77
N ALA A 212 -13.00 -5.95 -6.53
CA ALA A 212 -12.32 -7.06 -7.20
C ALA A 212 -11.76 -8.09 -6.20
N GLY A 213 -11.16 -7.65 -5.10
CA GLY A 213 -10.65 -8.52 -4.04
C GLY A 213 -11.74 -9.26 -3.29
N ALA A 214 -12.84 -8.59 -2.96
CA ALA A 214 -13.99 -9.22 -2.30
C ALA A 214 -14.70 -10.24 -3.21
N LEU A 215 -14.96 -9.87 -4.47
CA LEU A 215 -15.55 -10.79 -5.46
C LEU A 215 -14.61 -11.95 -5.78
N GLY A 216 -13.31 -11.67 -5.97
CA GLY A 216 -12.30 -12.69 -6.20
C GLY A 216 -12.21 -13.67 -5.04
N PHE A 217 -12.16 -13.19 -3.80
CA PHE A 217 -12.16 -14.07 -2.63
C PHE A 217 -13.47 -14.86 -2.51
N LYS A 218 -14.63 -14.25 -2.81
CA LYS A 218 -15.92 -14.95 -2.81
C LYS A 218 -15.98 -16.10 -3.82
N HIS A 219 -15.42 -15.93 -5.02
CA HIS A 219 -15.55 -16.90 -6.12
C HIS A 219 -14.41 -17.91 -6.20
N VAL A 220 -13.17 -17.50 -5.95
CA VAL A 220 -11.97 -18.34 -6.09
C VAL A 220 -11.16 -18.46 -4.79
N GLY A 221 -11.67 -17.92 -3.67
CA GLY A 221 -11.04 -18.04 -2.36
C GLY A 221 -9.65 -17.40 -2.30
N TYR A 222 -8.75 -18.07 -1.62
CA TYR A 222 -7.37 -17.61 -1.41
C TYR A 222 -6.54 -17.49 -2.70
N SER A 223 -6.95 -18.13 -3.80
CA SER A 223 -6.27 -17.99 -5.10
C SER A 223 -6.30 -16.57 -5.66
N VAL A 224 -7.17 -15.68 -5.13
CA VAL A 224 -7.19 -14.24 -5.48
C VAL A 224 -5.85 -13.55 -5.19
N THR A 225 -5.01 -14.10 -4.30
CA THR A 225 -3.69 -13.52 -4.01
C THR A 225 -2.71 -13.66 -5.16
N ILE A 226 -2.89 -14.66 -6.03
CA ILE A 226 -2.01 -14.93 -7.18
C ILE A 226 -2.02 -13.77 -8.18
N PRO A 227 -3.17 -13.31 -8.72
CA PRO A 227 -3.17 -12.16 -9.63
C PRO A 227 -2.70 -10.86 -8.97
N LEU A 228 -2.96 -10.65 -7.68
CA LEU A 228 -2.48 -9.48 -6.94
C LEU A 228 -0.95 -9.49 -6.79
N ALA A 229 -0.37 -10.62 -6.41
CA ALA A 229 1.07 -10.81 -6.35
C ALA A 229 1.71 -10.68 -7.74
N GLY A 230 1.07 -11.22 -8.78
CA GLY A 230 1.50 -11.06 -10.17
C GLY A 230 1.57 -9.60 -10.60
N LEU A 231 0.56 -8.80 -10.26
CA LEU A 231 0.57 -7.36 -10.52
C LEU A 231 1.75 -6.66 -9.83
N LEU A 232 2.00 -6.95 -8.56
CA LEU A 232 3.15 -6.40 -7.82
C LEU A 232 4.49 -6.81 -8.44
N VAL A 233 4.63 -8.07 -8.87
CA VAL A 233 5.82 -8.56 -9.57
C VAL A 233 6.02 -7.83 -10.90
N VAL A 234 4.97 -7.59 -11.67
CA VAL A 234 5.05 -6.83 -12.93
C VAL A 234 5.49 -5.38 -12.67
N LEU A 235 4.94 -4.73 -11.64
CA LEU A 235 5.33 -3.37 -11.26
C LEU A 235 6.78 -3.29 -10.77
N ALA A 236 7.28 -4.32 -10.10
CA ALA A 236 8.64 -4.41 -9.58
C ALA A 236 9.67 -4.95 -10.61
N GLY A 237 9.20 -5.67 -11.63
CA GLY A 237 10.04 -6.50 -12.50
C GLY A 237 10.94 -5.70 -13.42
N VAL A 238 10.48 -4.58 -13.97
CA VAL A 238 11.29 -3.78 -14.91
C VAL A 238 12.53 -3.15 -14.24
N PRO A 239 12.43 -2.46 -13.09
CA PRO A 239 13.62 -1.98 -12.38
C PRO A 239 14.57 -3.10 -11.94
N MET A 240 14.06 -4.28 -11.64
CA MET A 240 14.90 -5.41 -11.22
C MET A 240 15.65 -6.03 -12.40
N LEU A 241 15.01 -6.14 -13.57
CA LEU A 241 15.67 -6.57 -14.80
C LEU A 241 16.78 -5.60 -15.22
N ASP A 242 16.62 -4.32 -14.94
CA ASP A 242 17.65 -3.31 -15.22
C ASP A 242 18.89 -3.48 -14.34
N ASP A 243 18.71 -3.68 -13.04
CA ASP A 243 19.83 -3.95 -12.13
C ASP A 243 20.51 -5.31 -12.43
N LEU A 244 19.75 -6.34 -12.81
CA LEU A 244 20.31 -7.64 -13.22
C LEU A 244 21.13 -7.53 -14.50
N ARG A 245 20.67 -6.74 -15.47
CA ARG A 245 21.43 -6.47 -16.71
C ARG A 245 22.69 -5.66 -16.43
N GLU A 246 22.62 -4.64 -15.58
CA GLU A 246 23.81 -3.89 -15.16
C GLU A 246 24.81 -4.78 -14.41
N TRP A 247 24.34 -5.63 -13.51
CA TRP A 247 25.19 -6.57 -12.77
C TRP A 247 25.82 -7.62 -13.69
N ALA A 248 25.07 -8.17 -14.65
CA ALA A 248 25.58 -9.12 -15.65
C ALA A 248 26.54 -8.45 -16.65
N SER A 249 26.37 -7.15 -16.93
CA SER A 249 27.25 -6.38 -17.80
C SER A 249 28.52 -5.86 -17.12
N ARG A 250 28.64 -5.98 -15.79
CA ARG A 250 29.90 -5.67 -15.10
C ARG A 250 30.90 -6.76 -15.50
N PRO A 251 32.00 -6.41 -16.20
CA PRO A 251 33.11 -7.35 -16.36
C PRO A 251 33.49 -7.81 -14.96
N GLY A 252 33.59 -9.12 -14.74
CA GLY A 252 33.83 -9.70 -13.44
C GLY A 252 35.02 -9.01 -12.77
N ASP A 253 34.74 -8.15 -11.79
CA ASP A 253 35.79 -7.61 -10.96
C ASP A 253 36.33 -8.81 -10.18
N GLY A 254 37.56 -9.14 -10.49
CA GLY A 254 38.22 -10.35 -10.04
C GLY A 254 38.08 -10.48 -8.54
N ARG A 255 37.82 -11.71 -8.11
CA ARG A 255 38.30 -12.17 -6.81
C ARG A 255 39.79 -11.83 -6.72
N ALA A 256 40.12 -10.71 -6.10
CA ALA A 256 41.48 -10.38 -5.70
C ALA A 256 41.43 -9.52 -4.42
N ARG A 257 41.31 -10.26 -3.32
CA ARG A 257 41.68 -9.92 -1.93
C ARG A 257 40.69 -9.06 -1.13
#